data_AF-A0A0D6LR86-F1
#
_entry.id   AF-A0A0D6LR86-F1
#
_cell.length_a   1.000
_cell.length_b   1.000
_cell.length_c   1.000
_cell.angle_alpha   90.00
_cell.angle_beta   90.00
_cell.angle_gamma   90.00
#
_symmetry.space_group_name_H-M   'P 1'
#
loop_
_entity.id
_entity.type
_entity.pdbx_description
1 polymer ?
#
loop_
_entity_poly.entity_id
_entity_poly.type
_entity_poly.pdbx_seq_one_letter_code
_entity_poly.pdbx_strand_id
1 'polypeptide(L)'
;MSSGEPATKKSKTEALPEHLSGIPEETKKVLIEIDAVQNEIDGLNEKASEEILKSIDFILNSVDLDENFFRLFRDTAEMLGQRLGLGFFRRRLSRGHPLEGDGKIRAGRRLAEQLYLTNETPGKKVEQKYNLLRRPQYEKRCEMIKKIPNFWCTAFLNHPQLSSIIDESEEQALAHLSNIEVDEFDDIKSGFRLRFFFTPNEFFENEKIEKEYNLGDTPSTTGTTIRWKEGKNLGKKGDSSSPLSFFEWLSENVDPAHDDIAEVIKDDMWPNPLQYYLLPEMEETGDDFEELIDDEEGLEEVVDDEGGSDGEENDA
;
A
#
# COMPACT_ATOMS: atom_id res chain seq x y z
N MET A 1 -16.89 5.12 -50.76
CA MET A 1 -17.05 3.98 -49.83
C MET A 1 -15.69 3.66 -49.26
N SER A 2 -15.45 3.97 -47.99
CA SER A 2 -14.55 3.22 -47.14
C SER A 2 -14.89 3.60 -45.70
N SER A 3 -15.58 2.68 -45.03
CA SER A 3 -16.02 2.80 -43.66
C SER A 3 -14.82 2.55 -42.75
N GLY A 4 -14.44 3.53 -41.92
CA GLY A 4 -13.49 3.32 -40.84
C GLY A 4 -14.20 2.70 -39.64
N GLU A 5 -14.02 1.41 -39.41
CA GLU A 5 -14.38 0.77 -38.15
C GLU A 5 -13.43 1.25 -37.02
N PRO A 6 -13.94 1.45 -35.79
CA PRO A 6 -13.10 1.81 -34.66
C PRO A 6 -12.35 0.57 -34.15
N ALA A 7 -11.04 0.69 -34.04
CA ALA A 7 -10.17 -0.34 -33.48
C ALA A 7 -10.56 -0.65 -32.02
N THR A 8 -11.16 -1.82 -31.80
CA THR A 8 -11.27 -2.46 -30.49
C THR A 8 -9.89 -2.63 -29.88
N LYS A 9 -9.61 -1.93 -28.78
CA LYS A 9 -8.45 -2.17 -27.92
C LYS A 9 -8.50 -3.61 -27.42
N LYS A 10 -7.60 -4.46 -27.94
CA LYS A 10 -7.33 -5.79 -27.39
C LYS A 10 -6.65 -5.62 -26.03
N SER A 11 -7.14 -6.36 -25.04
CA SER A 11 -6.53 -6.52 -23.72
C SER A 11 -5.09 -7.03 -23.87
N LYS A 12 -4.12 -6.28 -23.34
CA LYS A 12 -2.75 -6.74 -23.18
C LYS A 12 -2.75 -7.80 -22.08
N THR A 13 -2.47 -9.05 -22.43
CA THR A 13 -2.07 -10.07 -21.45
C THR A 13 -0.63 -9.73 -21.08
N GLU A 14 -0.41 -9.07 -19.94
CA GLU A 14 0.94 -8.81 -19.45
C GLU A 14 1.57 -10.14 -19.03
N ALA A 15 2.73 -10.45 -19.62
CA ALA A 15 3.49 -11.64 -19.28
C ALA A 15 4.10 -11.47 -17.88
N LEU A 16 4.06 -12.53 -17.06
CA LEU A 16 4.71 -12.54 -15.74
C LEU A 16 6.21 -12.25 -15.87
N PRO A 17 6.85 -11.62 -14.86
CA PRO A 17 8.29 -11.38 -14.83
C PRO A 17 9.14 -12.62 -15.16
N GLU A 18 10.26 -12.43 -15.88
CA GLU A 18 11.11 -13.55 -16.35
C GLU A 18 11.70 -14.40 -15.22
N HIS A 19 11.96 -13.82 -14.05
CA HIS A 19 12.47 -14.54 -12.87
C HIS A 19 11.45 -15.54 -12.30
N LEU A 20 10.16 -15.42 -12.66
CA LEU A 20 9.10 -16.38 -12.31
C LEU A 20 8.94 -17.50 -13.34
N SER A 21 9.89 -17.63 -14.29
CA SER A 21 9.85 -18.66 -15.33
C SER A 21 9.79 -20.09 -14.77
N GLY A 22 10.41 -20.35 -13.61
CA GLY A 22 10.41 -21.64 -12.90
C GLY A 22 9.12 -21.98 -12.16
N ILE A 23 8.16 -21.05 -12.05
CA ILE A 23 6.89 -21.28 -11.36
C ILE A 23 6.00 -22.26 -12.16
N PRO A 24 5.32 -23.22 -11.49
CA PRO A 24 4.37 -24.11 -12.16
C PRO A 24 3.31 -23.34 -12.94
N GLU A 25 2.96 -23.83 -14.14
CA GLU A 25 2.00 -23.16 -15.02
C GLU A 25 0.63 -22.93 -14.36
N GLU A 26 0.24 -23.82 -13.44
CA GLU A 26 -1.00 -23.66 -12.68
C GLU A 26 -0.91 -22.48 -11.71
N THR A 27 0.21 -22.30 -11.02
CA THR A 27 0.45 -21.13 -10.16
C THR A 27 0.50 -19.85 -10.98
N LYS A 28 1.08 -19.85 -12.19
CA LYS A 28 1.08 -18.69 -13.09
C LYS A 28 -0.33 -18.24 -13.46
N LYS A 29 -1.24 -19.18 -13.76
CA LYS A 29 -2.64 -18.86 -14.01
C LYS A 29 -3.31 -18.22 -12.80
N VAL A 30 -3.07 -18.76 -11.60
CA VAL A 30 -3.61 -18.18 -10.36
C VAL A 30 -3.07 -16.76 -10.15
N LEU A 31 -1.78 -16.51 -10.40
CA LEU A 31 -1.19 -15.16 -10.30
C LEU A 31 -1.86 -14.15 -11.26
N ILE A 32 -2.13 -14.56 -12.50
CA ILE A 32 -2.85 -13.74 -13.47
C ILE A 32 -4.28 -13.45 -13.00
N GLU A 33 -4.96 -14.43 -12.40
CA GLU A 33 -6.29 -14.23 -11.82
C GLU A 33 -6.26 -13.27 -10.62
N ILE A 34 -5.25 -13.37 -9.75
CA ILE A 34 -5.04 -12.44 -8.62
C ILE A 34 -4.84 -11.02 -9.15
N ASP A 35 -4.00 -10.84 -10.17
CA ASP A 35 -3.75 -9.54 -10.81
C ASP A 35 -5.03 -8.94 -11.41
N ALA A 36 -5.84 -9.76 -12.10
CA ALA A 36 -7.13 -9.32 -12.61
C ALA A 36 -8.07 -8.84 -11.49
N VAL A 37 -8.10 -9.53 -10.34
CA VAL A 37 -8.87 -9.10 -9.17
C VAL A 37 -8.30 -7.82 -8.56
N GLN A 38 -6.97 -7.67 -8.51
CA GLN A 38 -6.33 -6.44 -8.04
C GLN A 38 -6.74 -5.24 -8.91
N ASN A 39 -6.74 -5.41 -10.24
CA ASN A 39 -7.23 -4.39 -11.17
C ASN A 39 -8.72 -4.03 -10.95
N GLU A 40 -9.57 -5.01 -10.60
CA GLU A 40 -10.98 -4.73 -10.22
C GLU A 40 -11.06 -3.88 -8.94
N ILE A 41 -10.23 -4.19 -7.93
CA ILE A 41 -10.14 -3.42 -6.67
C ILE A 41 -9.66 -1.99 -6.95
N ASP A 42 -8.62 -1.84 -7.77
CA ASP A 42 -8.06 -0.54 -8.14
C ASP A 42 -9.08 0.32 -8.89
N GLY A 43 -9.87 -0.29 -9.79
CA GLY A 43 -10.97 0.40 -10.47
C GLY A 43 -12.11 0.82 -9.53
N LEU A 44 -12.35 0.09 -8.44
CA LEU A 44 -13.30 0.52 -7.39
C LEU A 44 -12.73 1.69 -6.59
N ASN A 45 -11.44 1.64 -6.27
CA ASN A 45 -10.71 2.69 -5.57
C ASN A 45 -10.69 4.01 -6.36
N GLU A 46 -10.47 3.95 -7.68
CA GLU A 46 -10.52 5.11 -8.56
C GLU A 46 -11.91 5.75 -8.55
N LYS A 47 -12.97 4.96 -8.70
CA LYS A 47 -14.36 5.46 -8.67
C LYS A 47 -14.75 6.04 -7.30
N ALA A 48 -14.29 5.44 -6.21
CA ALA A 48 -14.50 5.95 -4.85
C ALA A 48 -13.88 7.35 -4.72
N SER A 49 -12.63 7.49 -5.18
CA SER A 49 -11.89 8.76 -5.15
C SER A 49 -12.60 9.84 -5.96
N GLU A 50 -13.07 9.52 -7.17
CA GLU A 50 -13.82 10.45 -8.00
C GLU A 50 -15.12 10.91 -7.33
N GLU A 51 -15.87 10.00 -6.71
CA GLU A 51 -17.12 10.33 -6.02
C GLU A 51 -16.87 11.20 -4.77
N ILE A 52 -15.79 10.93 -4.02
CA ILE A 52 -15.37 11.76 -2.88
C ILE A 52 -15.01 13.16 -3.38
N LEU A 53 -14.20 13.29 -4.43
CA LEU A 53 -13.80 14.58 -5.00
C LEU A 53 -15.00 15.38 -5.51
N LYS A 54 -15.94 14.74 -6.22
CA LYS A 54 -17.20 15.38 -6.66
C LYS A 54 -18.02 15.89 -5.46
N SER A 55 -18.05 15.12 -4.38
CA SER A 55 -18.75 15.51 -3.16
C SER A 55 -18.10 16.70 -2.45
N ILE A 56 -16.78 16.72 -2.40
CA ILE A 56 -16.00 17.86 -1.88
C ILE A 56 -16.25 19.11 -2.73
N ASP A 57 -16.18 19.00 -4.06
CA ASP A 57 -16.39 20.14 -4.95
C ASP A 57 -17.81 20.71 -4.83
N PHE A 58 -18.82 19.85 -4.69
CA PHE A 58 -20.19 20.28 -4.41
C PHE A 58 -20.31 21.07 -3.10
N ILE A 59 -19.70 20.57 -2.01
CA ILE A 59 -19.71 21.28 -0.72
C ILE A 59 -19.02 22.62 -0.85
N LEU A 60 -17.83 22.65 -1.45
CA LEU A 60 -17.05 23.86 -1.60
C LEU A 60 -17.76 24.92 -2.46
N ASN A 61 -18.47 24.51 -3.52
CA ASN A 61 -19.28 25.42 -4.36
C ASN A 61 -20.58 25.90 -3.67
N SER A 62 -20.95 25.30 -2.53
CA SER A 62 -22.15 25.65 -1.76
C SER A 62 -21.88 26.60 -0.57
N VAL A 63 -20.60 26.87 -0.27
CA VAL A 63 -20.17 27.72 0.85
C VAL A 63 -19.35 28.88 0.30
N ASP A 64 -19.69 30.10 0.72
CA ASP A 64 -18.96 31.33 0.36
C ASP A 64 -17.62 31.37 1.13
N LEU A 65 -16.65 30.58 0.67
CA LEU A 65 -15.31 30.48 1.25
C LEU A 65 -14.35 31.38 0.46
N ASP A 66 -13.41 32.03 1.15
CA ASP A 66 -12.35 32.75 0.44
C ASP A 66 -11.52 31.80 -0.44
N GLU A 67 -11.04 32.26 -1.61
CA GLU A 67 -10.31 31.42 -2.58
C GLU A 67 -9.07 30.71 -1.98
N ASN A 68 -8.44 31.30 -0.96
CA ASN A 68 -7.27 30.71 -0.32
C ASN A 68 -7.65 29.54 0.60
N PHE A 69 -8.78 29.62 1.29
CA PHE A 69 -9.33 28.53 2.09
C PHE A 69 -9.83 27.38 1.19
N PHE A 70 -10.47 27.70 0.07
CA PHE A 70 -10.93 26.72 -0.92
C PHE A 70 -9.77 25.89 -1.48
N ARG A 71 -8.69 26.55 -1.93
CA ARG A 71 -7.48 25.88 -2.45
C ARG A 71 -6.90 24.92 -1.42
N LEU A 72 -6.75 25.40 -0.19
CA LEU A 72 -6.11 24.65 0.87
C LEU A 72 -6.93 23.48 1.42
N PHE A 73 -8.25 23.62 1.46
CA PHE A 73 -9.14 22.53 1.82
C PHE A 73 -9.09 21.41 0.76
N ARG A 74 -9.08 21.78 -0.53
CA ARG A 74 -8.89 20.83 -1.63
C ARG A 74 -7.56 20.10 -1.51
N ASP A 75 -6.46 20.82 -1.33
CA ASP A 75 -5.12 20.23 -1.16
C ASP A 75 -5.05 19.28 0.06
N THR A 76 -5.77 19.61 1.14
CA THR A 76 -5.80 18.77 2.34
C THR A 76 -6.70 17.55 2.18
N ALA A 77 -7.81 17.67 1.46
CA ALA A 77 -8.66 16.52 1.15
C ALA A 77 -7.97 15.57 0.16
N GLU A 78 -7.19 16.11 -0.79
CA GLU A 78 -6.29 15.32 -1.63
C GLU A 78 -5.20 14.62 -0.79
N MET A 79 -4.62 15.31 0.20
CA MET A 79 -3.66 14.74 1.15
C MET A 79 -4.26 13.64 2.04
N LEU A 80 -5.51 13.77 2.47
CA LEU A 80 -6.20 12.72 3.24
C LEU A 80 -6.55 11.51 2.36
N GLY A 81 -6.86 11.74 1.07
CA GLY A 81 -6.95 10.68 0.08
C GLY A 81 -5.63 9.91 -0.11
N GLN A 82 -4.47 10.59 0.02
CA GLN A 82 -3.15 9.95 -0.01
C GLN A 82 -2.91 9.01 1.19
N ARG A 83 -3.57 9.24 2.33
CA ARG A 83 -3.37 8.49 3.58
C ARG A 83 -4.22 7.20 3.68
N LEU A 84 -5.09 6.95 2.70
CA LEU A 84 -6.07 5.84 2.71
C LEU A 84 -5.73 4.73 1.69
N GLY A 85 -4.46 4.57 1.29
CA GLY A 85 -4.04 3.41 0.50
C GLY A 85 -4.47 3.42 -0.98
N LEU A 86 -4.77 4.59 -1.56
CA LEU A 86 -4.96 4.75 -3.01
C LEU A 86 -3.59 4.81 -3.71
N GLY A 87 -2.90 3.68 -3.81
CA GLY A 87 -1.50 3.55 -4.24
C GLY A 87 -1.11 4.22 -5.58
N PHE A 88 -2.08 4.55 -6.45
CA PHE A 88 -1.87 5.33 -7.67
C PHE A 88 -1.34 6.75 -7.41
N PHE A 89 -1.71 7.38 -6.29
CA PHE A 89 -1.29 8.74 -5.96
C PHE A 89 0.20 8.84 -5.52
N ARG A 90 0.78 7.74 -5.03
CA ARG A 90 2.19 7.65 -4.56
C ARG A 90 3.19 7.98 -5.68
N ARG A 91 2.87 7.62 -6.94
CA ARG A 91 3.78 7.79 -8.10
C ARG A 91 3.72 9.19 -8.74
N ARG A 92 2.68 9.99 -8.47
CA ARG A 92 2.50 11.34 -9.06
C ARG A 92 3.09 12.47 -8.19
N LEU A 93 3.39 12.19 -6.92
CA LEU A 93 3.89 13.18 -5.95
C LEU A 93 5.41 13.24 -5.80
N SER A 94 6.17 12.33 -6.41
CA SER A 94 7.65 12.41 -6.48
C SER A 94 8.17 13.62 -7.29
N ARG A 95 7.32 14.61 -7.63
CA ARG A 95 7.64 15.82 -8.38
C ARG A 95 6.99 17.11 -7.82
N GLY A 96 6.90 17.31 -6.50
CA GLY A 96 6.43 18.61 -5.99
C GLY A 96 6.57 18.90 -4.49
N HIS A 97 7.42 19.89 -4.19
CA HIS A 97 7.84 20.53 -2.93
C HIS A 97 6.86 20.70 -1.74
N PRO A 98 7.37 20.90 -0.51
CA PRO A 98 6.58 21.12 0.70
C PRO A 98 6.05 22.56 0.80
N LEU A 99 4.85 22.72 1.37
CA LEU A 99 4.29 24.02 1.74
C LEU A 99 4.26 24.19 3.27
N GLU A 100 4.92 25.26 3.71
CA GLU A 100 5.09 25.65 5.11
C GLU A 100 4.08 26.75 5.51
N GLY A 101 3.46 26.62 6.69
CA GLY A 101 2.87 27.71 7.49
C GLY A 101 1.46 28.22 7.16
N ASP A 102 0.48 27.99 8.06
CA ASP A 102 -0.37 29.03 8.68
C ASP A 102 -1.46 28.46 9.60
N GLY A 103 -1.91 29.22 10.61
CA GLY A 103 -3.00 28.83 11.53
C GLY A 103 -4.31 28.47 10.82
N LYS A 104 -4.58 29.09 9.66
CA LYS A 104 -5.70 28.78 8.77
C LYS A 104 -5.57 27.42 8.08
N ILE A 105 -4.34 26.96 7.82
CA ILE A 105 -4.05 25.62 7.29
C ILE A 105 -4.40 24.54 8.29
N ARG A 106 -4.05 24.77 9.56
CA ARG A 106 -4.43 23.85 10.64
C ARG A 106 -5.93 23.84 10.92
N ALA A 107 -6.63 24.95 10.67
CA ALA A 107 -8.09 25.03 10.82
C ALA A 107 -8.82 24.38 9.64
N GLY A 108 -8.36 24.62 8.40
CA GLY A 108 -8.87 23.96 7.20
C GLY A 108 -8.64 22.45 7.23
N ARG A 109 -7.46 22.00 7.67
CA ARG A 109 -7.16 20.58 7.90
C ARG A 109 -8.06 19.96 8.96
N ARG A 110 -8.22 20.62 10.12
CA ARG A 110 -9.13 20.15 11.16
C ARG A 110 -10.58 20.10 10.69
N LEU A 111 -11.04 21.07 9.90
CA LEU A 111 -12.39 21.07 9.34
C LEU A 111 -12.57 19.95 8.30
N ALA A 112 -11.58 19.73 7.43
CA ALA A 112 -11.59 18.63 6.45
C ALA A 112 -11.58 17.26 7.16
N GLU A 113 -10.71 17.07 8.14
CA GLU A 113 -10.68 15.87 9.00
C GLU A 113 -12.00 15.70 9.75
N GLN A 114 -12.55 16.77 10.36
CA GLN A 114 -13.78 16.70 11.14
C GLN A 114 -15.02 16.46 10.25
N LEU A 115 -15.04 16.99 9.03
CA LEU A 115 -16.07 16.66 8.05
C LEU A 115 -15.91 15.20 7.61
N TYR A 116 -14.72 14.75 7.23
CA TYR A 116 -14.51 13.36 6.82
C TYR A 116 -14.85 12.33 7.92
N LEU A 117 -14.53 12.64 9.17
CA LEU A 117 -14.70 11.74 10.32
C LEU A 117 -16.11 11.74 10.94
N THR A 118 -17.02 12.63 10.54
CA THR A 118 -18.41 12.59 11.04
C THR A 118 -19.25 11.63 10.20
N ASN A 119 -20.08 10.80 10.86
CA ASN A 119 -20.93 9.75 10.25
C ASN A 119 -21.90 10.24 9.17
N GLU A 120 -22.06 11.56 9.01
CA GLU A 120 -23.08 12.16 8.17
C GLU A 120 -22.55 12.70 6.83
N THR A 121 -21.23 12.76 6.63
CA THR A 121 -20.68 13.40 5.44
C THR A 121 -20.72 12.55 4.18
N PRO A 122 -20.79 13.19 3.00
CA PRO A 122 -20.72 12.50 1.71
C PRO A 122 -19.50 11.58 1.57
N GLY A 123 -18.32 12.00 2.05
CA GLY A 123 -17.09 11.20 1.98
C GLY A 123 -17.22 9.84 2.68
N LYS A 124 -17.72 9.84 3.92
CA LYS A 124 -17.94 8.60 4.67
C LYS A 124 -19.01 7.69 4.05
N LYS A 125 -20.04 8.26 3.43
CA LYS A 125 -21.06 7.48 2.70
C LYS A 125 -20.50 6.82 1.44
N VAL A 126 -19.63 7.53 0.71
CA VAL A 126 -18.91 6.96 -0.43
C VAL A 126 -18.00 5.84 0.06
N GLU A 127 -17.24 6.05 1.13
CA GLU A 127 -16.35 5.04 1.69
C GLU A 127 -17.10 3.77 2.13
N GLN A 128 -18.22 3.91 2.84
CA GLN A 128 -19.08 2.78 3.20
C GLN A 128 -19.61 2.01 1.98
N LYS A 129 -20.05 2.72 0.94
CA LYS A 129 -20.50 2.12 -0.32
C LYS A 129 -19.37 1.33 -0.98
N TYR A 130 -18.18 1.89 -1.08
CA TYR A 130 -17.06 1.23 -1.76
C TYR A 130 -16.42 0.12 -0.92
N ASN A 131 -16.47 0.20 0.42
CA ASN A 131 -16.14 -0.92 1.30
C ASN A 131 -16.99 -2.17 1.00
N LEU A 132 -18.31 -1.99 0.82
CA LEU A 132 -19.20 -3.09 0.44
C LEU A 132 -18.89 -3.67 -0.95
N LEU A 133 -18.46 -2.83 -1.90
CA LEU A 133 -18.11 -3.27 -3.25
C LEU A 133 -16.73 -3.94 -3.32
N ARG A 134 -15.77 -3.50 -2.50
CA ARG A 134 -14.43 -4.08 -2.42
C ARG A 134 -14.43 -5.44 -1.74
N ARG A 135 -15.27 -5.62 -0.72
CA ARG A 135 -15.35 -6.86 0.07
C ARG A 135 -15.40 -8.15 -0.76
N PRO A 136 -16.32 -8.35 -1.74
CA PRO A 136 -16.33 -9.57 -2.54
C PRO A 136 -15.06 -9.76 -3.38
N GLN A 137 -14.38 -8.66 -3.75
CA GLN A 137 -13.12 -8.74 -4.49
C GLN A 137 -11.95 -9.14 -3.58
N TYR A 138 -11.89 -8.59 -2.35
CA TYR A 138 -10.94 -9.06 -1.36
C TYR A 138 -11.15 -10.54 -1.02
N GLU A 139 -12.40 -10.97 -0.82
CA GLU A 139 -12.74 -12.38 -0.59
C GLU A 139 -12.29 -13.27 -1.76
N LYS A 140 -12.58 -12.87 -3.01
CA LYS A 140 -12.12 -13.56 -4.23
C LYS A 140 -10.60 -13.65 -4.31
N ARG A 141 -9.88 -12.57 -3.99
CA ARG A 141 -8.41 -12.51 -3.96
C ARG A 141 -7.85 -13.47 -2.90
N CYS A 142 -8.41 -13.47 -1.69
CA CYS A 142 -8.02 -14.37 -0.61
C CYS A 142 -8.17 -15.85 -1.01
N GLU A 143 -9.27 -16.22 -1.67
CA GLU A 143 -9.47 -17.60 -2.15
C GLU A 143 -8.47 -18.03 -3.23
N MET A 144 -8.00 -17.09 -4.06
CA MET A 144 -6.95 -17.36 -5.05
C MET A 144 -5.57 -17.49 -4.38
N ILE A 145 -5.23 -16.57 -3.46
CA ILE A 145 -3.95 -16.58 -2.74
C ILE A 145 -3.74 -17.89 -1.99
N LYS A 146 -4.78 -18.47 -1.38
CA LYS A 146 -4.72 -19.78 -0.68
C LYS A 146 -4.21 -20.94 -1.56
N LYS A 147 -4.28 -20.81 -2.88
CA LYS A 147 -3.80 -21.83 -3.84
C LYS A 147 -2.30 -21.73 -4.12
N ILE A 148 -1.65 -20.65 -3.66
CA ILE A 148 -0.22 -20.41 -3.87
C ILE A 148 0.51 -20.68 -2.56
N PRO A 149 1.29 -21.78 -2.48
CA PRO A 149 2.10 -22.07 -1.30
C PRO A 149 3.08 -20.93 -1.01
N ASN A 150 3.32 -20.68 0.29
CA ASN A 150 4.28 -19.68 0.79
C ASN A 150 4.00 -18.23 0.35
N PHE A 151 2.86 -17.92 -0.25
CA PHE A 151 2.58 -16.59 -0.80
C PHE A 151 2.84 -15.45 0.20
N TRP A 152 2.24 -15.53 1.39
CA TRP A 152 2.39 -14.49 2.42
C TRP A 152 3.79 -14.44 3.00
N CYS A 153 4.46 -15.58 3.17
CA CYS A 153 5.84 -15.64 3.64
C CYS A 153 6.77 -14.92 2.65
N THR A 154 6.71 -15.28 1.37
CA THR A 154 7.48 -14.60 0.30
C THR A 154 7.16 -13.11 0.23
N ALA A 155 5.88 -12.72 0.27
CA ALA A 155 5.51 -11.31 0.24
C ALA A 155 6.05 -10.52 1.45
N PHE A 156 6.03 -11.11 2.65
CA PHE A 156 6.54 -10.48 3.87
C PHE A 156 8.07 -10.33 3.84
N LEU A 157 8.80 -11.36 3.42
CA LEU A 157 10.26 -11.34 3.30
C LEU A 157 10.76 -10.36 2.22
N ASN A 158 9.95 -10.11 1.19
CA ASN A 158 10.26 -9.12 0.16
C ASN A 158 9.89 -7.68 0.56
N HIS A 159 9.21 -7.47 1.68
CA HIS A 159 8.84 -6.13 2.15
C HIS A 159 9.90 -5.57 3.11
N PRO A 160 10.56 -4.43 2.81
CA PRO A 160 11.72 -3.94 3.57
C PRO A 160 11.53 -3.77 5.08
N GLN A 161 10.33 -3.34 5.51
CA GLN A 161 10.03 -3.17 6.93
C GLN A 161 9.49 -4.42 7.62
N LEU A 162 8.94 -5.40 6.87
CA LEU A 162 8.39 -6.61 7.49
C LEU A 162 9.47 -7.68 7.59
N SER A 163 10.35 -7.78 6.60
CA SER A 163 11.49 -8.70 6.63
C SER A 163 12.44 -8.41 7.80
N SER A 164 12.59 -7.14 8.20
CA SER A 164 13.48 -6.75 9.29
C SER A 164 13.06 -7.22 10.68
N ILE A 165 11.79 -7.58 10.87
CA ILE A 165 11.27 -8.10 12.14
C ILE A 165 11.06 -9.61 12.13
N ILE A 166 11.26 -10.28 10.99
CA ILE A 166 11.13 -11.73 10.87
C ILE A 166 12.50 -12.34 11.04
N ASP A 167 12.69 -13.12 12.11
CA ASP A 167 13.93 -13.87 12.28
C ASP A 167 13.94 -15.12 11.37
N GLU A 168 15.12 -15.58 10.96
CA GLU A 168 15.30 -16.81 10.14
C GLU A 168 14.59 -18.04 10.77
N SER A 169 14.60 -18.12 12.11
CA SER A 169 13.92 -19.20 12.85
C SER A 169 12.39 -19.15 12.78
N GLU A 170 11.81 -18.01 12.40
CA GLU A 170 10.37 -17.77 12.28
C GLU A 170 9.83 -18.05 10.89
N GLU A 171 10.67 -18.07 9.86
CA GLU A 171 10.26 -18.27 8.46
C GLU A 171 9.46 -19.55 8.24
N GLN A 172 9.88 -20.65 8.86
CA GLN A 172 9.19 -21.94 8.73
C GLN A 172 7.79 -21.91 9.36
N ALA A 173 7.61 -21.15 10.45
CA ALA A 173 6.29 -20.95 11.04
C ALA A 173 5.45 -19.98 10.18
N LEU A 174 6.06 -18.94 9.63
CA LEU A 174 5.42 -17.97 8.74
C LEU A 174 4.99 -18.59 7.41
N ALA A 175 5.69 -19.61 6.91
CA ALA A 175 5.30 -20.38 5.72
C ALA A 175 3.90 -21.02 5.84
N HIS A 176 3.41 -21.21 7.07
CA HIS A 176 2.06 -21.71 7.32
C HIS A 176 0.98 -20.63 7.29
N LEU A 177 1.33 -19.35 7.15
CA LEU A 177 0.40 -18.23 7.01
C LEU A 177 -0.37 -18.33 5.70
N SER A 178 -1.65 -18.65 5.82
CA SER A 178 -2.54 -18.93 4.69
C SER A 178 -3.41 -17.74 4.28
N ASN A 179 -3.70 -16.84 5.22
CA ASN A 179 -4.53 -15.67 4.96
C ASN A 179 -4.25 -14.57 5.96
N ILE A 180 -4.47 -13.33 5.53
CA ILE A 180 -4.51 -12.15 6.37
C ILE A 180 -5.82 -11.42 6.09
N GLU A 181 -6.56 -11.11 7.14
CA GLU A 181 -7.75 -10.27 7.07
C GLU A 181 -7.54 -9.01 7.92
N VAL A 182 -7.94 -7.88 7.36
CA VAL A 182 -7.94 -6.58 8.03
C VAL A 182 -9.39 -6.16 8.18
N ASP A 183 -9.86 -6.06 9.43
CA ASP A 183 -11.18 -5.50 9.73
C ASP A 183 -11.02 -4.07 10.22
N GLU A 184 -11.67 -3.14 9.54
CA GLU A 184 -11.89 -1.80 10.04
C GLU A 184 -13.26 -1.72 10.70
N PHE A 185 -13.37 -1.07 11.86
CA PHE A 185 -14.65 -0.84 12.50
C PHE A 185 -15.41 0.32 11.82
N ASP A 186 -16.76 0.31 11.88
CA ASP A 186 -17.61 1.32 11.23
C ASP A 186 -17.28 2.78 11.62
N ASP A 187 -16.71 2.95 12.81
CA ASP A 187 -16.10 4.19 13.26
C ASP A 187 -14.58 4.05 13.21
N ILE A 188 -13.93 4.87 12.37
CA ILE A 188 -12.47 4.93 12.20
C ILE A 188 -11.76 5.20 13.54
N LYS A 189 -12.44 5.85 14.49
CA LYS A 189 -11.92 6.07 15.85
C LYS A 189 -11.95 4.83 16.73
N SER A 190 -12.72 3.80 16.37
CA SER A 190 -12.77 2.55 17.15
C SER A 190 -11.54 1.68 16.92
N GLY A 191 -10.83 1.88 15.82
CA GLY A 191 -9.57 1.20 15.48
C GLY A 191 -9.72 0.12 14.40
N PHE A 192 -8.91 -0.94 14.48
CA PHE A 192 -8.90 -2.01 13.48
C PHE A 192 -8.39 -3.32 14.06
N ARG A 193 -8.59 -4.42 13.34
CA ARG A 193 -8.12 -5.75 13.75
C ARG A 193 -7.43 -6.47 12.60
N LEU A 194 -6.21 -6.93 12.87
CA LEU A 194 -5.44 -7.81 12.00
C LEU A 194 -5.70 -9.26 12.41
N ARG A 195 -6.03 -10.12 11.44
CA ARG A 195 -6.30 -11.55 11.67
C ARG A 195 -5.40 -12.38 10.76
N PHE A 196 -4.55 -13.18 11.37
CA PHE A 196 -3.59 -14.05 10.70
C PHE A 196 -4.07 -15.50 10.83
N PHE A 197 -4.24 -16.18 9.70
CA PHE A 197 -4.74 -17.55 9.65
C PHE A 197 -3.64 -18.51 9.26
N PHE A 198 -3.43 -19.53 10.08
CA PHE A 198 -2.37 -20.51 9.89
C PHE A 198 -2.95 -21.88 9.58
N THR A 199 -2.32 -22.56 8.63
CA THR A 199 -2.55 -24.01 8.46
C THR A 199 -2.01 -24.79 9.66
N PRO A 200 -2.52 -26.02 9.91
CA PRO A 200 -1.96 -26.89 10.93
C PRO A 200 -0.43 -27.04 10.74
N ASN A 201 0.32 -26.72 11.79
CA ASN A 201 1.78 -26.65 11.74
C ASN A 201 2.43 -27.25 12.99
N GLU A 202 3.75 -27.38 13.02
CA GLU A 202 4.48 -27.99 14.14
C GLU A 202 4.83 -27.01 15.27
N PHE A 203 4.60 -25.71 15.11
CA PHE A 203 5.07 -24.67 16.01
C PHE A 203 4.06 -24.30 17.10
N PHE A 204 2.80 -24.15 16.73
CA PHE A 204 1.73 -23.74 17.65
C PHE A 204 0.38 -24.37 17.30
N GLU A 205 -0.58 -24.27 18.21
CA GLU A 205 -1.94 -24.82 18.05
C GLU A 205 -2.94 -23.83 17.46
N ASN A 206 -2.60 -22.54 17.39
CA ASN A 206 -3.48 -21.49 16.90
C ASN A 206 -3.72 -21.67 15.38
N GLU A 207 -4.97 -21.85 14.98
CA GLU A 207 -5.38 -21.70 13.57
C GLU A 207 -5.56 -20.24 13.16
N LYS A 208 -5.77 -19.37 14.16
CA LYS A 208 -5.96 -17.93 14.00
C LYS A 208 -5.27 -17.18 15.15
N ILE A 209 -4.54 -16.13 14.81
CA ILE A 209 -3.94 -15.19 15.76
C ILE A 209 -4.43 -13.80 15.37
N GLU A 210 -5.03 -13.08 16.32
CA GLU A 210 -5.62 -11.76 16.11
C GLU A 210 -4.86 -10.71 16.90
N LYS A 211 -4.66 -9.54 16.30
CA LYS A 211 -4.12 -8.35 16.93
C LYS A 211 -5.09 -7.19 16.70
N GLU A 212 -5.70 -6.71 17.76
CA GLU A 212 -6.76 -5.70 17.73
C GLU A 212 -6.25 -4.39 18.34
N TYR A 213 -6.48 -3.30 17.61
CA TYR A 213 -6.11 -1.94 17.97
C TYR A 213 -7.40 -1.20 18.29
N ASN A 214 -7.51 -0.71 19.51
CA ASN A 214 -8.56 0.20 19.93
C ASN A 214 -7.98 1.62 19.94
N LEU A 215 -8.53 2.51 19.11
CA LEU A 215 -8.05 3.89 18.94
C LEU A 215 -8.97 4.93 19.63
N GLY A 216 -9.83 4.49 20.55
CA GLY A 216 -10.73 5.35 21.29
C GLY A 216 -10.03 6.27 22.29
N ASP A 217 -10.78 6.80 23.25
CA ASP A 217 -10.25 7.77 24.24
C ASP A 217 -9.08 7.21 25.08
N THR A 218 -9.01 5.88 25.24
CA THR A 218 -7.90 5.16 25.85
C THR A 218 -7.32 4.16 24.84
N PRO A 219 -6.38 4.58 24.00
CA PRO A 219 -5.79 3.71 22.99
C PRO A 219 -5.15 2.48 23.63
N SER A 220 -5.42 1.30 23.07
CA SER A 220 -4.85 0.04 23.54
C SER A 220 -4.77 -0.98 22.43
N THR A 221 -3.84 -1.93 22.59
CA THR A 221 -3.68 -3.05 21.67
C THR A 221 -3.90 -4.35 22.46
N THR A 222 -4.52 -5.33 21.82
CA THR A 222 -4.68 -6.68 22.37
C THR A 222 -4.23 -7.72 21.34
N GLY A 223 -3.28 -8.57 21.72
CA GLY A 223 -2.80 -9.69 20.92
C GLY A 223 -3.34 -11.03 21.42
N THR A 224 -3.60 -11.96 20.50
CA THR A 224 -3.92 -13.34 20.84
C THR A 224 -2.67 -14.05 21.36
N THR A 225 -2.77 -14.68 22.54
CA THR A 225 -1.68 -15.49 23.07
C THR A 225 -1.39 -16.70 22.17
N ILE A 226 -0.13 -16.86 21.79
CA ILE A 226 0.33 -17.99 20.98
C ILE A 226 0.52 -19.23 21.88
N ARG A 227 -0.16 -20.32 21.52
CA ARG A 227 -0.05 -21.64 22.19
C ARG A 227 1.03 -22.47 21.52
N TRP A 228 2.27 -22.16 21.86
CA TRP A 228 3.45 -22.87 21.37
C TRP A 228 3.41 -24.36 21.77
N LYS A 229 3.79 -25.21 20.83
CA LYS A 229 4.02 -26.64 21.07
C LYS A 229 5.35 -26.84 21.80
N GLU A 230 5.50 -28.01 22.41
CA GLU A 230 6.66 -28.33 23.24
C GLU A 230 7.99 -28.12 22.48
N GLY A 231 8.87 -27.27 23.02
CA GLY A 231 10.17 -26.97 22.44
C GLY A 231 10.16 -26.09 21.18
N LYS A 232 9.02 -25.52 20.79
CA LYS A 232 8.84 -24.77 19.53
C LYS A 232 8.53 -23.29 19.72
N ASN A 233 8.73 -22.75 20.94
CA ASN A 233 8.55 -21.32 21.19
C ASN A 233 9.66 -20.52 20.50
N LEU A 234 9.25 -19.66 19.57
CA LEU A 234 10.15 -18.84 18.74
C LEU A 234 10.41 -17.45 19.34
N GLY A 235 9.74 -17.08 20.43
CA GLY A 235 9.99 -15.81 21.12
C GLY A 235 11.39 -15.79 21.76
N LYS A 236 12.08 -14.65 21.64
CA LYS A 236 13.39 -14.41 22.23
C LYS A 236 13.27 -14.38 23.75
N LYS A 237 13.94 -15.32 24.42
CA LYS A 237 14.20 -15.22 25.87
C LYS A 237 15.43 -14.33 26.10
N GLY A 238 15.31 -13.01 25.95
CA GLY A 238 16.47 -12.15 26.24
C GLY A 238 16.27 -10.65 26.04
N ASP A 239 16.59 -9.90 27.10
CA ASP A 239 16.74 -8.45 27.28
C ASP A 239 15.69 -7.54 26.62
N SER A 240 14.96 -6.77 27.43
CA SER A 240 13.87 -5.87 27.00
C SER A 240 14.30 -4.72 26.08
N SER A 241 15.57 -4.70 25.65
CA SER A 241 16.18 -3.71 24.78
C SER A 241 16.20 -4.12 23.31
N SER A 242 15.98 -5.39 22.97
CA SER A 242 15.95 -5.84 21.57
C SER A 242 14.60 -5.52 20.93
N PRO A 243 14.55 -5.18 19.63
CA PRO A 243 13.28 -5.07 18.91
C PRO A 243 12.57 -6.42 18.91
N LEU A 244 11.24 -6.37 18.96
CA LEU A 244 10.39 -7.57 18.96
C LEU A 244 10.55 -8.32 17.64
N SER A 245 10.62 -9.65 17.71
CA SER A 245 10.45 -10.50 16.52
C SER A 245 8.99 -10.46 16.04
N PHE A 246 8.70 -11.05 14.88
CA PHE A 246 7.35 -11.01 14.30
C PHE A 246 6.32 -11.69 15.20
N PHE A 247 6.60 -12.89 15.72
CA PHE A 247 5.65 -13.58 16.59
C PHE A 247 5.58 -12.96 18.00
N GLU A 248 6.64 -12.30 18.47
CA GLU A 248 6.58 -11.49 19.69
C GLU A 248 5.67 -10.28 19.49
N TRP A 249 5.94 -9.47 18.45
CA TRP A 249 5.10 -8.34 18.05
C TRP A 249 3.64 -8.77 17.92
N LEU A 250 3.36 -9.92 17.31
CA LEU A 250 2.00 -10.39 17.10
C LEU A 250 1.25 -10.67 18.41
N SER A 251 1.95 -11.07 19.46
CA SER A 251 1.37 -11.47 20.76
C SER A 251 1.41 -10.38 21.83
N GLU A 252 2.40 -9.49 21.78
CA GLU A 252 2.63 -8.46 22.80
C GLU A 252 1.74 -7.23 22.61
N ASN A 253 1.45 -6.53 23.71
CA ASN A 253 0.71 -5.27 23.63
C ASN A 253 1.69 -4.13 23.34
N VAL A 254 1.54 -3.55 22.15
CA VAL A 254 2.35 -2.43 21.66
C VAL A 254 1.54 -1.13 21.68
N ASP A 255 2.22 0.00 21.76
CA ASP A 255 1.57 1.31 21.69
C ASP A 255 0.93 1.50 20.31
N PRO A 256 -0.41 1.60 20.21
CA PRO A 256 -1.09 1.71 18.92
C PRO A 256 -0.74 2.99 18.15
N ALA A 257 -0.18 4.02 18.82
CA ALA A 257 0.19 5.27 18.16
C ALA A 257 1.55 5.23 17.43
N HIS A 258 2.35 4.18 17.67
CA HIS A 258 3.72 4.07 17.15
C HIS A 258 4.00 2.65 16.62
N ASP A 259 2.98 1.95 16.14
CA ASP A 259 3.10 0.61 15.59
C ASP A 259 3.18 0.64 14.06
N ASP A 260 4.37 0.98 13.56
CA ASP A 260 4.65 1.08 12.12
C ASP A 260 4.39 -0.24 11.38
N ILE A 261 4.55 -1.38 12.05
CA ILE A 261 4.33 -2.71 11.46
C ILE A 261 2.85 -2.93 11.16
N ALA A 262 1.98 -2.52 12.07
CA ALA A 262 0.54 -2.61 11.86
C ALA A 262 0.08 -1.72 10.71
N GLU A 263 0.61 -0.50 10.62
CA GLU A 263 0.35 0.43 9.53
C GLU A 263 0.82 -0.14 8.19
N VAL A 264 2.04 -0.66 8.13
CA VAL A 264 2.58 -1.32 6.93
C VAL A 264 1.69 -2.49 6.48
N ILE A 265 1.26 -3.34 7.41
CA ILE A 265 0.39 -4.47 7.08
C ILE A 265 -0.96 -3.97 6.54
N LYS A 266 -1.57 -3.01 7.23
CA LYS A 266 -2.90 -2.50 6.92
C LYS A 266 -2.94 -1.68 5.61
N ASP A 267 -1.97 -0.79 5.42
CA ASP A 267 -2.02 0.28 4.42
C ASP A 267 -1.12 0.03 3.20
N ASP A 268 -0.16 -0.90 3.25
CA ASP A 268 0.72 -1.23 2.12
C ASP A 268 0.64 -2.72 1.71
N MET A 269 0.93 -3.64 2.63
CA MET A 269 1.00 -5.08 2.34
C MET A 269 -0.37 -5.68 1.99
N TRP A 270 -1.38 -5.50 2.85
CA TRP A 270 -2.70 -6.10 2.63
C TRP A 270 -3.43 -5.52 1.40
N PRO A 271 -3.37 -4.22 1.07
CA PRO A 271 -4.02 -3.67 -0.11
C PRO A 271 -3.52 -4.23 -1.43
N ASN A 272 -2.22 -4.53 -1.56
CA ASN A 272 -1.65 -5.12 -2.78
C ASN A 272 -0.44 -6.02 -2.46
N PRO A 273 -0.65 -7.26 -1.96
CA PRO A 273 0.46 -8.14 -1.59
C PRO A 273 1.17 -8.75 -2.81
N LEU A 274 0.50 -8.77 -3.97
CA LEU A 274 1.04 -9.35 -5.19
C LEU A 274 2.30 -8.60 -5.65
N GLN A 275 2.36 -7.28 -5.45
CA GLN A 275 3.53 -6.49 -5.85
C GLN A 275 4.82 -6.95 -5.16
N TYR A 276 4.74 -7.44 -3.92
CA TYR A 276 5.89 -7.96 -3.17
C TYR A 276 6.19 -9.41 -3.50
N TYR A 277 5.15 -10.22 -3.71
CA TYR A 277 5.33 -11.62 -4.12
C TYR A 277 6.05 -11.74 -5.48
N LEU A 278 5.80 -10.81 -6.40
CA LEU A 278 6.39 -10.79 -7.74
C LEU A 278 7.77 -10.12 -7.79
N LEU A 279 8.37 -9.72 -6.66
CA LEU A 279 9.74 -9.21 -6.66
C LEU A 279 10.72 -10.38 -6.85
N PRO A 280 11.80 -10.18 -7.61
CA PRO A 280 12.85 -11.18 -7.70
C PRO A 280 13.43 -11.42 -6.30
N GLU A 281 13.74 -12.68 -6.00
CA GLU A 281 14.57 -13.00 -4.84
C GLU A 281 15.86 -12.18 -4.99
N MET A 282 16.09 -11.24 -4.08
CA MET A 282 17.38 -10.57 -4.03
C MET A 282 18.36 -11.65 -3.59
N GLU A 283 19.16 -12.18 -4.51
CA GLU A 283 20.35 -12.92 -4.11
C GLU A 283 21.15 -11.99 -3.20
N GLU A 284 21.54 -12.46 -2.01
CA GLU A 284 22.46 -11.76 -1.10
C GLU A 284 23.85 -11.62 -1.75
N THR A 285 23.95 -10.91 -2.87
CA THR A 285 25.22 -10.37 -3.35
C THR A 285 25.44 -9.09 -2.56
N GLY A 286 26.11 -9.22 -1.42
CA GLY A 286 26.66 -8.08 -0.70
C GLY A 286 27.51 -7.20 -1.64
N ASP A 287 27.45 -5.89 -1.38
CA ASP A 287 28.34 -4.81 -1.85
C ASP A 287 28.06 -4.02 -3.15
N ASP A 288 27.01 -4.25 -3.95
CA ASP A 288 26.87 -3.50 -5.23
C ASP A 288 25.66 -2.53 -5.33
N PHE A 289 25.03 -2.11 -4.21
CA PHE A 289 23.92 -1.14 -4.28
C PHE A 289 24.34 0.34 -4.38
N GLU A 290 25.64 0.68 -4.26
CA GLU A 290 26.09 2.08 -4.34
C GLU A 290 26.46 2.57 -5.76
N GLU A 291 26.59 1.70 -6.77
CA GLU A 291 27.10 2.12 -8.10
C GLU A 291 26.03 2.44 -9.17
N LEU A 292 24.73 2.23 -8.91
CA LEU A 292 23.68 2.41 -9.93
C LEU A 292 23.05 3.82 -10.00
N ILE A 293 23.67 4.85 -9.40
CA ILE A 293 23.15 6.24 -9.41
C ILE A 293 24.11 7.24 -10.10
N ASP A 294 24.93 6.83 -11.07
CA ASP A 294 25.80 7.83 -11.74
C ASP A 294 26.01 7.64 -13.25
N ASP A 295 24.98 7.23 -13.99
CA ASP A 295 24.99 7.30 -15.46
C ASP A 295 23.76 8.04 -16.00
N GLU A 296 23.60 9.33 -15.64
CA GLU A 296 22.70 10.25 -16.34
C GLU A 296 23.40 10.80 -17.61
N GLU A 297 23.15 10.11 -18.71
CA GLU A 297 22.97 10.61 -20.07
C GLU A 297 24.01 11.61 -20.64
N GLY A 298 25.01 11.05 -21.32
CA GLY A 298 25.57 11.65 -22.52
C GLY A 298 24.55 11.59 -23.68
N LEU A 299 23.80 12.67 -23.88
CA LEU A 299 23.08 12.94 -25.13
C LEU A 299 23.77 14.08 -25.87
N GLU A 300 24.45 13.71 -26.94
CA GLU A 300 25.18 14.58 -27.87
C GLU A 300 24.25 15.63 -28.50
N GLU A 301 24.56 16.91 -28.30
CA GLU A 301 24.00 17.99 -29.11
C GLU A 301 24.59 17.92 -30.54
N VAL A 302 23.75 17.48 -31.47
CA VAL A 302 23.99 17.58 -32.90
C VAL A 302 23.86 19.06 -33.29
N VAL A 303 24.99 19.74 -33.49
CA VAL A 303 25.01 21.12 -33.98
C VAL A 303 24.93 21.08 -35.50
N ASP A 304 23.77 21.45 -36.05
CA ASP A 304 23.60 21.65 -37.49
C ASP A 304 24.38 22.90 -37.95
N ASP A 305 25.34 22.63 -38.83
CA ASP A 305 26.12 23.58 -39.62
C ASP A 305 25.30 24.03 -40.84
N GLU A 306 24.88 25.30 -40.86
CA GLU A 306 24.71 26.04 -42.10
C GLU A 306 25.24 27.48 -41.95
N GLY A 307 26.52 27.65 -42.28
CA GLY A 307 26.98 28.47 -43.41
C GLY A 307 26.57 29.95 -43.49
N GLY A 308 27.58 30.83 -43.44
CA GLY A 308 27.43 32.22 -43.90
C GLY A 308 28.66 33.11 -43.69
N SER A 309 29.67 32.92 -44.54
CA SER A 309 30.92 33.70 -44.59
C SER A 309 30.73 35.11 -45.17
N ASP A 310 31.65 35.98 -44.75
CA ASP A 310 32.23 37.15 -45.43
C ASP A 310 31.62 38.55 -45.32
N GLY A 311 32.52 39.49 -45.05
CA GLY A 311 32.49 40.89 -45.49
C GLY A 311 32.48 41.88 -44.32
N GLU A 312 33.64 42.42 -43.90
CA GLU A 312 34.12 43.76 -44.29
C GLU A 312 33.29 44.89 -43.62
N GLU A 313 33.79 46.00 -43.07
CA GLU A 313 35.07 46.66 -42.98
C GLU A 313 34.84 47.89 -42.05
N ASN A 314 35.89 48.31 -41.34
CA ASN A 314 36.30 49.70 -41.08
C ASN A 314 35.43 50.70 -40.27
N ASP A 315 36.14 51.27 -39.28
CA ASP A 315 36.28 52.68 -38.91
C ASP A 315 35.07 53.53 -38.47
N ALA A 316 35.06 53.91 -37.19
CA ALA A 316 35.33 55.29 -36.71
C ALA A 316 35.06 55.43 -35.20
#